data_AF-A0A1N7FIL3-F1
#
_entry.id   AF-A0A1N7FIL3-F1
#
_cell.length_a   1.000
_cell.length_b   1.000
_cell.length_c   1.000
_cell.angle_alpha   90.00
_cell.angle_beta   90.00
_cell.angle_gamma   90.00
#
_symmetry.space_group_name_H-M   'P 1'
#
loop_
_entity.id
_entity.type
_entity.pdbx_description
1 polymer ?
#
loop_
_entity_poly.entity_id
_entity_poly.type
_entity_poly.pdbx_seq_one_letter_code
_entity_poly.pdbx_strand_id
1 'polypeptide(L)'
;MAAERVLAPLSDTVTVRQTVEYAVRSSLEDATDLEVHLVVALPHEANHLEGESKTDEAETLLAKAENWVSEDAGDNAVTTETSLLGTEEYLFGPRDFAETFERYANDHDIDRVVLDPEYQPGATAQMLQSIERELDAVGLAYDEAPVERPARHERLVGSGSERFDRLFAMFWISYGFYLILGDPTYWFDLVTGAAVAGIVSVSLAHVTFTFPLDRIGSPLRTLRFAVYVPYLIFEIIKANLAISIVILRPSMPIDPTMTRVNTRVRSGLPLLALANSITLTPGTLTVRANDQRLLVHTLIPSARDDLFDGSLERAVRFVFHGREGANIPTPRERGDTEILGGEDG
;
A
#
# COMPACT_ATOMS: atom_id res chain seq x y z
N MET A 1 39.51 -18.61 16.81
CA MET A 1 38.39 -18.99 15.94
C MET A 1 37.94 -17.69 15.33
N ALA A 2 37.85 -17.59 14.00
CA ALA A 2 37.46 -16.34 13.36
C ALA A 2 35.99 -16.08 13.70
N ALA A 3 35.65 -14.84 14.06
CA ALA A 3 34.25 -14.45 14.17
C ALA A 3 33.68 -14.44 12.75
N GLU A 4 32.57 -15.13 12.53
CA GLU A 4 31.90 -15.12 11.23
C GLU A 4 31.11 -13.82 11.11
N ARG A 5 31.25 -13.14 9.97
CA ARG A 5 30.57 -11.89 9.66
C ARG A 5 29.58 -12.09 8.51
N VAL A 6 28.31 -11.90 8.80
CA VAL A 6 27.23 -12.13 7.83
C VAL A 6 26.46 -10.85 7.58
N LEU A 7 26.20 -10.57 6.31
CA LEU A 7 25.32 -9.49 5.86
C LEU A 7 23.95 -10.05 5.50
N ALA A 8 22.89 -9.54 6.11
CA ALA A 8 21.51 -9.87 5.76
C ALA A 8 20.78 -8.63 5.24
N PRO A 9 20.66 -8.47 3.90
CA PRO A 9 19.81 -7.46 3.30
C PRO A 9 18.33 -7.74 3.60
N LEU A 10 17.65 -6.77 4.22
CA LEU A 10 16.27 -6.90 4.65
C LEU A 10 15.32 -6.14 3.73
N SER A 11 14.12 -6.69 3.59
CA SER A 11 12.97 -6.08 2.94
C SER A 11 11.72 -6.47 3.74
N ASP A 12 10.64 -5.69 3.68
CA ASP A 12 9.39 -6.03 4.35
C ASP A 12 8.67 -7.16 3.59
N THR A 13 9.10 -8.40 3.84
CA THR A 13 8.59 -9.62 3.22
C THR A 13 7.93 -10.51 4.27
N VAL A 14 7.22 -11.55 3.83
CA VAL A 14 6.65 -12.56 4.75
C VAL A 14 7.70 -13.51 5.32
N THR A 15 8.86 -13.61 4.68
CA THR A 15 9.95 -14.55 4.99
C THR A 15 11.07 -13.90 5.79
N VAL A 16 11.13 -12.57 5.89
CA VAL A 16 12.24 -11.82 6.52
C VAL A 16 12.59 -12.30 7.93
N ARG A 17 11.61 -12.62 8.79
CA ARG A 17 11.86 -13.18 10.14
C ARG A 17 12.61 -14.51 10.08
N GLN A 18 12.22 -15.38 9.16
CA GLN A 18 12.80 -16.71 8.98
C GLN A 18 14.18 -16.63 8.34
N THR A 19 14.39 -15.66 7.44
CA THR A 19 15.70 -15.36 6.85
C THR A 19 16.69 -14.89 7.93
N VAL A 20 16.27 -13.99 8.83
CA VAL A 20 17.09 -13.56 9.97
C VAL A 20 17.39 -14.73 10.91
N GLU A 21 16.39 -15.56 11.22
CA GLU A 21 16.57 -16.78 12.03
C GLU A 21 17.58 -17.75 11.40
N TYR A 22 17.50 -17.95 10.09
CA TYR A 22 18.44 -18.77 9.34
C TYR A 22 19.86 -18.19 9.35
N ALA A 23 20.01 -16.88 9.12
CA ALA A 23 21.31 -16.20 9.15
C ALA A 23 22.01 -16.39 10.50
N VAL A 24 21.27 -16.26 11.60
CA VAL A 24 21.82 -16.46 12.95
C VAL A 24 22.17 -17.92 13.20
N ARG A 25 21.24 -18.86 12.96
CA ARG A 25 21.47 -20.28 13.27
C ARG A 25 22.55 -20.92 12.42
N SER A 26 22.54 -20.67 11.11
CA SER A 26 23.53 -21.26 10.20
C SER A 26 24.95 -20.77 10.47
N SER A 27 25.11 -19.55 10.99
CA SER A 27 26.43 -19.01 11.32
C SER A 27 26.92 -19.47 12.70
N LEU A 28 26.01 -19.68 13.65
CA LEU A 28 26.35 -20.27 14.95
C LEU A 28 26.68 -21.77 14.89
N GLU A 29 26.32 -22.46 13.80
CA GLU A 29 26.75 -23.85 13.56
C GLU A 29 28.25 -23.93 13.23
N ASP A 30 28.79 -22.91 12.55
CA ASP A 30 30.16 -22.90 12.02
C ASP A 30 31.15 -22.05 12.86
N ALA A 31 30.67 -21.09 13.66
CA ALA A 31 31.50 -20.18 14.45
C ALA A 31 31.04 -19.98 15.91
N THR A 32 32.00 -19.68 16.80
CA THR A 32 31.73 -19.41 18.24
C THR A 32 31.38 -17.95 18.54
N ASP A 33 31.77 -17.03 17.66
CA ASP A 33 31.51 -15.60 17.74
C ASP A 33 30.91 -15.17 16.40
N LEU A 34 29.80 -14.44 16.43
CA LEU A 34 29.03 -14.04 15.24
C LEU A 34 28.80 -12.53 15.24
N GLU A 35 29.02 -11.91 14.09
CA GLU A 35 28.70 -10.52 13.80
C GLU A 35 27.66 -10.47 12.66
N VAL A 36 26.46 -9.98 12.96
CA VAL A 36 25.35 -9.91 12.00
C VAL A 36 25.12 -8.45 11.60
N HIS A 37 25.32 -8.17 10.32
CA HIS A 37 25.03 -6.87 9.72
C HIS A 37 23.64 -6.92 9.07
N LEU A 38 22.68 -6.21 9.64
CA LEU A 38 21.33 -6.08 9.13
C LEU A 38 21.25 -4.77 8.34
N VAL A 39 20.95 -4.86 7.04
CA VAL A 39 20.93 -3.66 6.19
C VAL A 39 19.63 -3.52 5.43
N VAL A 40 19.15 -2.28 5.27
CA VAL A 40 18.05 -1.96 4.35
C VAL A 40 18.58 -1.00 3.30
N ALA A 41 18.54 -1.40 2.03
CA ALA A 41 18.92 -0.56 0.91
C ALA A 41 17.72 0.23 0.40
N LEU A 42 17.83 1.56 0.39
CA LEU A 42 16.77 2.46 -0.05
C LEU A 42 16.94 2.79 -1.54
N PRO A 43 15.89 2.65 -2.37
CA PRO A 43 15.97 2.92 -3.80
C PRO A 43 15.98 4.43 -4.15
N HIS A 44 15.96 5.34 -3.18
CA HIS A 44 15.85 6.79 -3.38
C HIS A 44 16.75 7.53 -2.40
N GLU A 45 17.34 8.66 -2.83
CA GLU A 45 18.05 9.58 -1.94
C GLU A 45 17.14 10.03 -0.77
N ALA A 46 17.69 9.97 0.44
CA ALA A 46 16.97 10.32 1.67
C ALA A 46 16.47 11.79 1.70
N ASN A 47 17.04 12.66 0.86
CA ASN A 47 16.79 14.11 0.85
C ASN A 47 15.65 14.59 -0.06
N HIS A 48 14.86 13.70 -0.65
CA HIS A 48 13.64 14.06 -1.37
C HIS A 48 12.38 13.77 -0.53
N LEU A 49 11.30 14.55 -0.73
CA LEU A 49 10.00 14.53 0.01
C LEU A 49 9.27 13.16 0.11
N GLU A 50 9.85 12.09 -0.44
CA GLU A 50 9.39 10.69 -0.43
C GLU A 50 10.32 9.75 0.37
N GLY A 51 11.48 10.23 0.83
CA GLY A 51 12.53 9.49 1.52
C GLY A 51 12.27 9.30 3.01
N GLU A 52 11.86 10.35 3.73
CA GLU A 52 11.66 10.31 5.20
C GLU A 52 10.78 9.13 5.66
N SER A 53 9.66 8.89 4.97
CA SER A 53 8.76 7.79 5.34
C SER A 53 9.31 6.40 5.06
N LYS A 54 10.16 6.24 4.04
CA LYS A 54 10.79 4.95 3.74
C LYS A 54 11.94 4.68 4.69
N THR A 55 12.63 5.74 5.11
CA THR A 55 13.63 5.70 6.19
C THR A 55 12.98 5.24 7.49
N ASP A 56 11.86 5.83 7.92
CA ASP A 56 11.15 5.42 9.14
C ASP A 56 10.70 3.95 9.11
N GLU A 57 10.19 3.48 7.96
CA GLU A 57 9.79 2.08 7.75
C GLU A 57 10.99 1.13 7.82
N ALA A 58 12.11 1.52 7.20
CA ALA A 58 13.35 0.77 7.21
C ALA A 58 13.97 0.69 8.61
N GLU A 59 14.02 1.79 9.35
CA GLU A 59 14.48 1.83 10.75
C GLU A 59 13.60 0.96 11.64
N THR A 60 12.28 0.99 11.44
CA THR A 60 11.35 0.12 12.18
C THR A 60 11.61 -1.36 11.88
N LEU A 61 11.91 -1.72 10.64
CA LEU A 61 12.24 -3.09 10.24
C LEU A 61 13.58 -3.53 10.85
N LEU A 62 14.61 -2.68 10.80
CA LEU A 62 15.92 -2.92 11.40
C LEU A 62 15.80 -3.16 12.91
N ALA A 63 15.05 -2.30 13.62
CA ALA A 63 14.82 -2.46 15.06
C ALA A 63 14.09 -3.78 15.39
N LYS A 64 13.13 -4.20 14.56
CA LYS A 64 12.49 -5.52 14.75
C LYS A 64 13.48 -6.66 14.52
N ALA A 65 14.29 -6.57 13.48
CA ALA A 65 15.26 -7.60 13.11
C ALA A 65 16.39 -7.72 14.14
N GLU A 66 16.84 -6.62 14.74
CA GLU A 66 17.80 -6.65 15.86
C GLU A 66 17.23 -7.44 17.06
N ASN A 67 15.95 -7.20 17.41
CA ASN A 67 15.28 -7.99 18.44
C ASN A 67 15.20 -9.48 18.07
N TRP A 68 14.93 -9.80 16.80
CA TRP A 68 14.89 -11.18 16.30
C TRP A 68 16.25 -11.88 16.41
N VAL A 69 17.35 -11.19 16.10
CA VAL A 69 18.70 -11.73 16.28
C VAL A 69 18.96 -12.04 17.76
N SER A 70 18.61 -11.12 18.67
CA SER A 70 18.77 -11.35 20.11
C SER A 70 17.92 -12.53 20.62
N GLU A 71 16.70 -12.71 20.10
CA GLU A 71 15.85 -13.85 20.43
C GLU A 71 16.45 -15.18 19.97
N ASP A 72 17.00 -15.23 18.75
CA ASP A 72 17.49 -16.47 18.15
C ASP A 72 18.91 -16.82 18.56
N ALA A 73 19.72 -15.83 18.96
CA ALA A 73 21.06 -16.04 19.49
C ALA A 73 21.06 -16.84 20.79
N GLY A 74 19.99 -16.74 21.59
CA GLY A 74 19.89 -17.40 22.89
C GLY A 74 20.98 -16.93 23.85
N ASP A 75 21.84 -17.85 24.31
CA ASP A 75 22.96 -17.57 25.20
C ASP A 75 24.29 -17.30 24.46
N ASN A 76 24.30 -17.32 23.12
CA ASN A 76 25.52 -17.14 22.33
C ASN A 76 25.91 -15.65 22.23
N ALA A 77 27.22 -15.38 22.13
CA ALA A 77 27.72 -14.03 21.94
C ALA A 77 27.55 -13.59 20.47
N VAL A 78 26.55 -12.74 20.22
CA VAL A 78 26.26 -12.20 18.88
C VAL A 78 26.31 -10.67 18.94
N THR A 79 27.10 -10.08 18.04
CA THR A 79 27.11 -8.63 17.82
C THR A 79 26.21 -8.31 16.64
N THR A 80 25.35 -7.30 16.75
CA THR A 80 24.48 -6.86 15.66
C THR A 80 24.82 -5.44 15.26
N GLU A 81 24.96 -5.19 13.96
CA GLU A 81 25.09 -3.84 13.38
C GLU A 81 23.94 -3.60 12.42
N THR A 82 23.28 -2.45 12.52
CA THR A 82 22.18 -2.06 11.64
C THR A 82 22.57 -0.85 10.80
N SER A 83 22.35 -0.88 9.49
CA SER A 83 22.66 0.25 8.62
C SER A 83 21.64 0.46 7.49
N LEU A 84 21.46 1.72 7.09
CA LEU A 84 20.71 2.09 5.90
C LEU A 84 21.69 2.33 4.75
N LEU A 85 21.47 1.65 3.63
CA LEU A 85 22.29 1.78 2.43
C LEU A 85 21.56 2.56 1.34
N GLY A 86 22.28 3.20 0.44
CA GLY A 86 21.69 3.99 -0.65
C GLY A 86 21.03 5.30 -0.18
N THR A 87 21.41 5.84 0.98
CA THR A 87 20.86 7.10 1.50
C THR A 87 21.35 8.33 0.72
N GLU A 88 22.56 8.24 0.15
CA GLU A 88 23.24 9.31 -0.59
C GLU A 88 23.31 9.05 -2.11
N GLU A 89 22.82 7.91 -2.59
CA GLU A 89 22.88 7.52 -4.00
C GLU A 89 21.57 6.88 -4.47
N TYR A 90 21.21 7.11 -5.73
CA TYR A 90 20.00 6.53 -6.31
C TYR A 90 20.26 5.14 -6.87
N LEU A 91 19.62 4.11 -6.30
CA LEU A 91 19.72 2.72 -6.74
C LEU A 91 18.60 2.40 -7.74
N PHE A 92 18.93 2.27 -9.02
CA PHE A 92 17.96 2.09 -10.12
C PHE A 92 17.66 0.62 -10.43
N GLY A 93 18.64 -0.27 -10.25
CA GLY A 93 18.49 -1.68 -10.62
C GLY A 93 19.32 -2.64 -9.77
N PRO A 94 19.14 -3.96 -9.99
CA PRO A 94 19.73 -5.02 -9.16
C PRO A 94 21.24 -4.95 -9.05
N ARG A 95 21.89 -4.49 -10.13
CA ARG A 95 23.33 -4.24 -10.18
C ARG A 95 23.77 -3.18 -9.19
N ASP A 96 23.02 -2.07 -9.09
CA ASP A 96 23.35 -0.99 -8.16
C ASP A 96 23.25 -1.50 -6.72
N PHE A 97 22.22 -2.30 -6.40
CA PHE A 97 22.10 -2.95 -5.08
C PHE A 97 23.26 -3.91 -4.81
N ALA A 98 23.65 -4.74 -5.77
CA ALA A 98 24.78 -5.66 -5.64
C ALA A 98 26.11 -4.91 -5.43
N GLU A 99 26.36 -3.84 -6.18
CA GLU A 99 27.56 -2.99 -6.02
C GLU A 99 27.56 -2.27 -4.65
N THR A 100 26.40 -1.82 -4.16
CA THR A 100 26.27 -1.24 -2.81
C THR A 100 26.52 -2.29 -1.72
N PHE A 101 26.02 -3.53 -1.88
CA PHE A 101 26.29 -4.63 -0.94
C PHE A 101 27.75 -5.08 -0.97
N GLU A 102 28.37 -5.15 -2.14
CA GLU A 102 29.79 -5.45 -2.29
C GLU A 102 30.65 -4.40 -1.58
N ARG A 103 30.33 -3.11 -1.76
CA ARG A 103 31.05 -2.01 -1.10
C ARG A 103 30.95 -2.12 0.41
N TYR A 104 29.73 -2.30 0.93
CA TYR A 104 29.51 -2.50 2.37
C TYR A 104 30.21 -3.76 2.89
N ALA A 105 30.14 -4.86 2.14
CA ALA A 105 30.78 -6.12 2.50
C ALA A 105 32.31 -5.98 2.62
N ASN A 106 32.94 -5.28 1.68
CA ASN A 106 34.38 -5.02 1.71
C ASN A 106 34.78 -4.10 2.87
N ASP A 107 33.96 -3.09 3.20
CA ASP A 107 34.26 -2.14 4.27
C ASP A 107 34.18 -2.78 5.69
N HIS A 108 33.39 -3.84 5.84
CA HIS A 108 33.16 -4.55 7.11
C HIS A 108 33.78 -5.97 7.15
N ASP A 109 34.57 -6.36 6.15
CA ASP A 109 35.10 -7.71 5.91
C ASP A 109 34.03 -8.82 6.07
N ILE A 110 32.89 -8.67 5.42
CA ILE A 110 31.80 -9.66 5.45
C ILE A 110 32.21 -10.95 4.73
N ASP A 111 31.97 -12.10 5.37
CA ASP A 111 32.30 -13.42 4.83
C ASP A 111 31.27 -13.91 3.81
N ARG A 112 29.98 -13.67 4.07
CA ARG A 112 28.87 -14.05 3.19
C ARG A 112 27.63 -13.17 3.36
N VAL A 113 26.80 -13.16 2.32
CA VAL A 113 25.48 -12.53 2.32
C VAL A 113 24.38 -13.58 2.46
N VAL A 114 23.47 -13.42 3.40
CA VAL A 114 22.26 -14.26 3.50
C VAL A 114 21.08 -13.52 2.88
N LEU A 115 20.59 -14.04 1.75
CA LEU A 115 19.47 -13.44 1.01
C LEU A 115 18.13 -14.08 1.36
N ASP A 116 17.12 -13.23 1.45
CA ASP A 116 15.73 -13.67 1.50
C ASP A 116 15.28 -14.10 0.10
N PRO A 117 14.67 -15.30 -0.08
CA PRO A 117 14.11 -15.73 -1.37
C PRO A 117 13.03 -14.78 -1.95
N GLU A 118 12.39 -13.97 -1.10
CA GLU A 118 11.41 -12.95 -1.51
C GLU A 118 11.99 -11.53 -1.45
N TYR A 119 13.31 -11.39 -1.38
CA TYR A 119 13.98 -10.09 -1.32
C TYR A 119 13.57 -9.22 -2.51
N GLN A 120 12.99 -8.05 -2.21
CA GLN A 120 12.53 -7.09 -3.22
C GLN A 120 13.18 -5.74 -2.97
N PRO A 121 14.19 -5.36 -3.77
CA PRO A 121 14.82 -4.04 -3.67
C PRO A 121 13.86 -2.97 -4.24
N GLY A 122 12.86 -2.58 -3.44
CA GLY A 122 11.92 -1.51 -3.75
C GLY A 122 10.85 -1.81 -4.80
N ALA A 123 9.65 -1.23 -4.63
CA ALA A 123 8.45 -1.49 -5.44
C ALA A 123 8.51 -1.13 -6.93
N THR A 124 9.59 -0.49 -7.41
CA THR A 124 9.67 0.07 -8.78
C THR A 124 10.56 -0.73 -9.73
N ALA A 125 11.44 -1.60 -9.23
CA ALA A 125 12.34 -2.36 -10.09
C ALA A 125 11.62 -3.57 -10.70
N GLN A 126 11.16 -3.44 -11.94
CA GLN A 126 10.81 -4.61 -12.75
C GLN A 126 12.10 -5.39 -13.02
N MET A 127 12.37 -6.41 -12.20
CA MET A 127 13.59 -7.21 -12.24
C MET A 127 13.62 -8.03 -13.54
N LEU A 128 14.31 -7.53 -14.57
CA LEU A 128 14.61 -8.29 -15.80
C LEU A 128 15.71 -9.34 -15.56
N GLN A 129 16.52 -9.15 -14.52
CA GLN A 129 17.59 -10.03 -14.05
C GLN A 129 17.52 -10.14 -12.52
N SER A 130 17.85 -11.31 -11.98
CA SER A 130 17.73 -11.61 -10.56
C SER A 130 18.98 -11.13 -9.81
N ILE A 131 18.82 -10.64 -8.58
CA ILE A 131 19.90 -10.00 -7.80
C ILE A 131 21.07 -10.97 -7.55
N GLU A 132 20.79 -12.26 -7.45
CA GLU A 132 21.77 -13.33 -7.26
C GLU A 132 22.80 -13.35 -8.38
N ARG A 133 22.38 -13.10 -9.64
CA ARG A 133 23.30 -13.05 -10.78
C ARG A 133 24.24 -11.85 -10.72
N GLU A 134 23.76 -10.73 -10.19
CA GLU A 134 24.58 -9.53 -10.03
C GLU A 134 25.55 -9.68 -8.86
N LEU A 135 25.14 -10.37 -7.78
CA LEU A 135 26.01 -10.76 -6.67
C LEU A 135 27.13 -11.71 -7.12
N ASP A 136 26.80 -12.70 -7.95
CA ASP A 136 27.79 -13.56 -8.62
C ASP A 136 28.74 -12.74 -9.51
N ALA A 137 28.23 -11.74 -10.22
CA ALA A 137 29.01 -10.90 -11.13
C ALA A 137 30.02 -10.01 -10.39
N VAL A 138 29.68 -9.54 -9.19
CA VAL A 138 30.60 -8.80 -8.29
C VAL A 138 31.45 -9.74 -7.42
N GLY A 139 31.22 -11.06 -7.49
CA GLY A 139 32.00 -12.05 -6.76
C GLY A 139 31.72 -12.10 -5.25
N LEU A 140 30.54 -11.62 -4.82
CA LEU A 140 30.14 -11.63 -3.42
C LEU A 140 29.49 -12.98 -3.07
N ALA A 141 30.08 -13.72 -2.14
CA ALA A 141 29.55 -15.01 -1.72
C ALA A 141 28.18 -14.81 -1.04
N TYR A 142 27.17 -15.53 -1.53
CA TYR A 142 25.83 -15.47 -0.98
C TYR A 142 25.26 -16.86 -0.69
N ASP A 143 24.38 -16.92 0.29
CA ASP A 143 23.57 -18.08 0.64
C ASP A 143 22.09 -17.66 0.64
N GLU A 144 21.25 -18.37 -0.10
CA GLU A 144 19.81 -18.11 -0.11
C GLU A 144 19.18 -18.90 1.03
N ALA A 145 18.49 -18.21 1.95
CA ALA A 145 17.92 -18.90 3.10
C ALA A 145 16.92 -19.98 2.61
N PRO A 146 17.07 -21.25 3.04
CA PRO A 146 16.21 -22.37 2.66
C PRO A 146 14.88 -22.30 3.41
N VAL A 147 14.33 -21.11 3.57
CA VAL A 147 13.02 -20.88 4.15
C VAL A 147 12.02 -21.34 3.11
N GLU A 148 11.22 -22.35 3.48
CA GLU A 148 10.06 -22.68 2.69
C GLU A 148 9.28 -21.38 2.55
N ARG A 149 9.22 -20.84 1.33
CA ARG A 149 8.20 -19.85 0.96
C ARG A 149 6.94 -20.41 1.58
N PRO A 150 6.35 -19.79 2.63
CA PRO A 150 5.18 -20.36 3.27
C PRO A 150 4.22 -20.50 2.14
N ALA A 151 4.04 -21.74 1.66
CA ALA A 151 3.68 -21.94 0.28
C ALA A 151 2.48 -21.06 0.12
N ARG A 152 2.62 -20.01 -0.69
CA ARG A 152 1.46 -19.25 -1.07
C ARG A 152 0.77 -20.21 -2.04
N HIS A 153 0.28 -21.36 -1.54
CA HIS A 153 -1.12 -21.39 -1.18
C HIS A 153 -1.55 -19.96 -0.73
N GLU A 154 -1.62 -19.03 -1.69
CA GLU A 154 -2.88 -18.43 -2.03
C GLU A 154 -3.75 -19.64 -1.92
N ARG A 155 -4.43 -19.80 -0.79
CA ARG A 155 -5.28 -20.95 -0.61
C ARG A 155 -6.18 -20.78 -1.83
N LEU A 156 -5.92 -21.59 -2.86
CA LEU A 156 -6.81 -21.87 -3.95
C LEU A 156 -7.96 -22.71 -3.37
N VAL A 157 -7.82 -23.11 -2.10
CA VAL A 157 -8.88 -23.17 -1.10
C VAL A 157 -9.19 -21.77 -0.53
N GLY A 158 -9.47 -20.80 -1.40
CA GLY A 158 -10.57 -19.90 -1.09
C GLY A 158 -11.70 -20.90 -0.91
N SER A 159 -12.24 -20.98 0.30
CA SER A 159 -13.44 -21.78 0.56
C SER A 159 -14.34 -21.62 -0.67
N GLY A 160 -14.89 -22.69 -1.24
CA GLY A 160 -15.62 -22.59 -2.52
C GLY A 160 -16.59 -21.40 -2.57
N SER A 161 -17.08 -20.96 -1.40
CA SER A 161 -17.73 -19.68 -1.15
C SER A 161 -16.99 -18.42 -1.64
N GLU A 162 -15.71 -18.13 -1.36
CA GLU A 162 -15.09 -16.85 -1.76
C GLU A 162 -15.01 -16.67 -3.29
N ARG A 163 -14.61 -17.73 -4.00
CA ARG A 163 -14.59 -17.72 -5.47
C ARG A 163 -16.00 -17.64 -6.04
N PHE A 164 -16.93 -18.35 -5.41
CA PHE A 164 -18.34 -18.30 -5.76
C PHE A 164 -18.94 -16.92 -5.51
N ASP A 165 -18.59 -16.25 -4.42
CA ASP A 165 -19.08 -14.94 -4.02
C ASP A 165 -18.61 -13.85 -4.99
N ARG A 166 -17.35 -13.92 -5.44
CA ARG A 166 -16.84 -13.03 -6.51
C ARG A 166 -17.57 -13.25 -7.84
N LEU A 167 -17.74 -14.50 -8.25
CA LEU A 167 -18.46 -14.83 -9.49
C LEU A 167 -19.93 -14.39 -9.40
N PHE A 168 -20.56 -14.63 -8.25
CA PHE A 168 -21.95 -14.28 -7.98
C PHE A 168 -22.15 -12.76 -7.96
N ALA A 169 -21.28 -12.02 -7.27
CA ALA A 169 -21.32 -10.56 -7.25
C ALA A 169 -21.11 -9.98 -8.66
N MET A 170 -20.10 -10.45 -9.38
CA MET A 170 -19.82 -9.99 -10.75
C MET A 170 -20.97 -10.31 -11.71
N PHE A 171 -21.57 -11.49 -11.58
CA PHE A 171 -22.75 -11.88 -12.35
C PHE A 171 -23.90 -10.93 -12.10
N TRP A 172 -24.29 -10.67 -10.86
CA TRP A 172 -25.42 -9.81 -10.55
C TRP A 172 -25.17 -8.33 -10.87
N ILE A 173 -23.95 -7.84 -10.69
CA ILE A 173 -23.57 -6.47 -11.09
C ILE A 173 -23.65 -6.33 -12.62
N SER A 174 -23.05 -7.26 -13.36
CA SER A 174 -23.07 -7.25 -14.82
C SER A 174 -24.47 -7.45 -15.38
N TYR A 175 -25.25 -8.36 -14.79
CA TYR A 175 -26.64 -8.60 -15.17
C TYR A 175 -27.52 -7.39 -14.89
N GLY A 176 -27.41 -6.79 -13.70
CA GLY A 176 -28.12 -5.56 -13.36
C GLY A 176 -27.77 -4.42 -14.31
N PHE A 177 -26.48 -4.25 -14.63
CA PHE A 177 -26.04 -3.26 -15.62
C PHE A 177 -26.63 -3.52 -17.01
N TYR A 178 -26.65 -4.79 -17.46
CA TYR A 178 -27.26 -5.17 -18.73
C TYR A 178 -28.76 -4.84 -18.77
N LEU A 179 -29.50 -5.13 -17.70
CA LEU A 179 -30.93 -4.85 -17.60
C LEU A 179 -31.25 -3.36 -17.49
N ILE A 180 -30.35 -2.55 -16.94
CA ILE A 180 -30.48 -1.09 -16.95
C ILE A 180 -30.36 -0.53 -18.37
N LEU A 181 -29.53 -1.17 -19.21
CA LEU A 181 -29.32 -0.76 -20.60
C LEU A 181 -30.41 -1.30 -21.55
N GLY A 182 -30.97 -2.48 -21.25
CA GLY A 182 -32.01 -3.15 -22.02
C GLY A 182 -33.44 -2.92 -21.51
N ASP A 183 -34.38 -3.73 -21.99
CA ASP A 183 -35.75 -3.76 -21.49
C ASP A 183 -35.93 -4.90 -20.47
N PRO A 184 -36.05 -4.61 -19.16
CA PRO A 184 -36.17 -5.64 -18.13
C PRO A 184 -37.50 -6.42 -18.19
N THR A 185 -38.47 -5.97 -18.99
CA THR A 185 -39.76 -6.66 -19.17
C THR A 185 -39.75 -7.65 -20.32
N TYR A 186 -38.75 -7.59 -21.20
CA TYR A 186 -38.64 -8.48 -22.35
C TYR A 186 -37.86 -9.75 -22.00
N TRP A 187 -38.49 -10.91 -22.20
CA TRP A 187 -37.92 -12.19 -21.78
C TRP A 187 -36.60 -12.55 -22.50
N PHE A 188 -36.40 -12.08 -23.73
CA PHE A 188 -35.16 -12.29 -24.46
C PHE A 188 -34.00 -11.54 -23.80
N ASP A 189 -34.21 -10.29 -23.37
CA ASP A 189 -33.21 -9.46 -22.71
C ASP A 189 -32.80 -10.03 -21.35
N LEU A 190 -33.73 -10.69 -20.65
CA LEU A 190 -33.41 -11.45 -19.43
C LEU A 190 -32.46 -12.62 -19.73
N VAL A 191 -32.71 -13.37 -20.81
CA VAL A 191 -31.91 -14.56 -21.19
C VAL A 191 -30.55 -14.15 -21.74
N THR A 192 -30.50 -13.19 -22.66
CA THR A 192 -29.24 -12.69 -23.22
C THR A 192 -28.41 -11.99 -22.16
N GLY A 193 -29.05 -11.22 -21.27
CA GLY A 193 -28.38 -10.60 -20.13
C GLY A 193 -27.75 -11.62 -19.21
N ALA A 194 -28.45 -12.70 -18.87
CA ALA A 194 -27.91 -13.76 -18.03
C ALA A 194 -26.73 -14.47 -18.71
N ALA A 195 -26.82 -14.73 -20.02
CA ALA A 195 -25.73 -15.35 -20.79
C ALA A 195 -24.48 -14.45 -20.82
N VAL A 196 -24.64 -13.16 -21.12
CA VAL A 196 -23.54 -12.18 -21.16
C VAL A 196 -22.93 -12.00 -19.77
N ALA A 197 -23.75 -11.84 -18.74
CA ALA A 197 -23.28 -11.70 -17.36
C ALA A 197 -22.52 -12.96 -16.88
N GLY A 198 -22.94 -14.15 -17.31
CA GLY A 198 -22.21 -15.40 -17.06
C GLY A 198 -20.82 -15.40 -17.67
N ILE A 199 -20.70 -15.00 -18.94
CA ILE A 199 -19.41 -14.90 -19.64
C ILE A 199 -18.51 -13.86 -18.95
N VAL A 200 -19.03 -12.66 -18.70
CA VAL A 200 -18.29 -11.57 -18.03
C VAL A 200 -17.83 -11.98 -16.64
N SER A 201 -18.69 -12.66 -15.87
CA SER A 201 -18.34 -13.15 -14.54
C SER A 201 -17.18 -14.15 -14.60
N VAL A 202 -17.25 -15.16 -15.46
CA VAL A 202 -16.17 -16.16 -15.56
C VAL A 202 -14.86 -15.55 -16.07
N SER A 203 -14.93 -14.64 -17.06
CA SER A 203 -13.75 -14.04 -17.67
C SER A 203 -13.07 -12.99 -16.80
N LEU A 204 -13.84 -12.23 -16.00
CA LEU A 204 -13.35 -10.99 -15.38
C LEU A 204 -13.36 -11.01 -13.84
N ALA A 205 -14.09 -11.94 -13.20
CA ALA A 205 -14.14 -12.01 -11.73
C ALA A 205 -12.78 -12.28 -11.06
N HIS A 206 -11.83 -12.88 -11.78
CA HIS A 206 -10.45 -13.09 -11.30
C HIS A 206 -9.59 -11.82 -11.36
N VAL A 207 -9.95 -10.84 -12.18
CA VAL A 207 -9.17 -9.61 -12.38
C VAL A 207 -9.74 -8.45 -11.58
N THR A 208 -11.07 -8.39 -11.42
CA THR A 208 -11.75 -7.21 -10.88
C THR A 208 -11.82 -7.13 -9.35
N PHE A 209 -11.83 -8.25 -8.63
CA PHE A 209 -12.05 -8.26 -7.18
C PHE A 209 -10.95 -9.00 -6.40
N THR A 210 -9.87 -8.29 -6.06
CA THR A 210 -8.81 -8.77 -5.15
C THR A 210 -9.21 -8.68 -3.67
N PHE A 211 -10.36 -8.07 -3.35
CA PHE A 211 -10.83 -7.89 -1.98
C PHE A 211 -11.87 -8.96 -1.60
N PRO A 212 -11.78 -9.59 -0.40
CA PRO A 212 -12.76 -10.56 0.05
C PRO A 212 -14.14 -9.88 0.24
N LEU A 213 -15.14 -10.34 -0.50
CA LEU A 213 -16.52 -9.83 -0.49
C LEU A 213 -17.35 -10.40 0.68
N ASP A 214 -16.72 -11.12 1.62
CA ASP A 214 -17.31 -11.79 2.79
C ASP A 214 -18.21 -10.90 3.67
N ARG A 215 -18.17 -9.58 3.49
CA ARG A 215 -18.96 -8.62 4.30
C ARG A 215 -20.21 -8.07 3.63
N ILE A 216 -20.58 -8.55 2.44
CA ILE A 216 -21.72 -8.04 1.65
C ILE A 216 -23.00 -8.88 1.87
N GLY A 217 -22.91 -10.07 2.45
CA GLY A 217 -24.02 -11.04 2.55
C GLY A 217 -25.17 -10.75 3.52
N SER A 218 -25.27 -9.59 4.17
CA SER A 218 -26.40 -9.31 5.08
C SER A 218 -27.56 -8.62 4.33
N PRO A 219 -28.75 -9.25 4.20
CA PRO A 219 -29.90 -8.65 3.52
C PRO A 219 -30.37 -7.33 4.16
N LEU A 220 -30.16 -7.18 5.47
CA LEU A 220 -30.38 -5.91 6.19
C LEU A 220 -29.41 -4.79 5.76
N ARG A 221 -28.22 -5.12 5.26
CA ARG A 221 -27.27 -4.13 4.75
C ARG A 221 -27.64 -3.67 3.34
N THR A 222 -28.12 -4.57 2.48
CA THR A 222 -28.66 -4.24 1.15
C THR A 222 -29.85 -3.30 1.27
N LEU A 223 -30.78 -3.56 2.20
CA LEU A 223 -31.92 -2.68 2.44
C LEU A 223 -31.49 -1.29 2.97
N ARG A 224 -30.52 -1.26 3.89
CA ARG A 224 -29.95 0.01 4.38
C ARG A 224 -29.25 0.78 3.27
N PHE A 225 -28.53 0.10 2.38
CA PHE A 225 -27.90 0.70 1.21
C PHE A 225 -28.94 1.25 0.24
N ALA A 226 -30.00 0.50 -0.05
CA ALA A 226 -31.09 0.91 -0.94
C ALA A 226 -31.85 2.16 -0.44
N VAL A 227 -32.00 2.33 0.88
CA VAL A 227 -32.61 3.55 1.48
C VAL A 227 -31.60 4.69 1.56
N TYR A 228 -30.32 4.38 1.80
CA TYR A 228 -29.26 5.37 1.91
C TYR A 228 -28.90 6.01 0.57
N VAL A 229 -28.90 5.25 -0.53
CA VAL A 229 -28.52 5.74 -1.86
C VAL A 229 -29.38 6.93 -2.31
N PRO A 230 -30.73 6.88 -2.27
CA PRO A 230 -31.57 8.04 -2.62
C PRO A 230 -31.33 9.26 -1.73
N TYR A 231 -31.15 9.07 -0.42
CA TYR A 231 -30.84 10.15 0.52
C TYR A 231 -29.48 10.79 0.21
N LEU A 232 -28.45 9.97 -0.06
CA LEU A 232 -27.12 10.43 -0.42
C LEU A 232 -27.14 11.20 -1.74
N ILE A 233 -27.86 10.71 -2.75
CA ILE A 233 -28.03 11.41 -4.03
C ILE A 233 -28.69 12.78 -3.81
N PHE A 234 -29.72 12.86 -2.95
CA PHE A 234 -30.37 14.13 -2.63
C PHE A 234 -29.42 15.13 -1.97
N GLU A 235 -28.64 14.70 -0.97
CA GLU A 235 -27.65 15.55 -0.31
C GLU A 235 -26.52 15.97 -1.25
N ILE A 236 -26.05 15.09 -2.15
CA ILE A 236 -25.06 15.42 -3.19
C ILE A 236 -25.59 16.50 -4.13
N ILE A 237 -26.83 16.34 -4.62
CA ILE A 237 -27.46 17.34 -5.51
C ILE A 237 -27.56 18.70 -4.81
N LYS A 238 -27.96 18.72 -3.54
CA LYS A 238 -28.09 19.93 -2.74
C LYS A 238 -26.74 20.61 -2.50
N ALA A 239 -25.70 19.84 -2.16
CA ALA A 239 -24.33 20.34 -1.97
C ALA A 239 -23.76 20.91 -3.27
N ASN A 240 -23.92 20.19 -4.39
CA ASN A 240 -23.47 20.66 -5.71
C ASN A 240 -24.17 21.95 -6.13
N LEU A 241 -25.46 22.11 -5.84
CA LEU A 241 -26.20 23.33 -6.16
C LEU A 241 -25.74 24.52 -5.29
N ALA A 242 -25.49 24.28 -4.00
CA ALA A 242 -24.97 25.31 -3.10
C ALA A 242 -23.59 25.82 -3.55
N ILE A 243 -22.70 24.90 -3.95
CA ILE A 243 -21.36 25.26 -4.43
C ILE A 243 -21.41 25.92 -5.81
N SER A 244 -22.30 25.47 -6.71
CA SER A 244 -22.50 26.10 -8.02
C SER A 244 -22.89 27.58 -7.90
N ILE A 245 -23.74 27.92 -6.91
CA ILE A 245 -24.13 29.30 -6.62
C ILE A 245 -22.93 30.14 -6.15
N VAL A 246 -21.99 29.55 -5.40
CA VAL A 246 -20.76 30.23 -4.97
C VAL A 246 -19.83 30.51 -6.16
N ILE A 247 -19.70 29.55 -7.08
CA ILE A 247 -18.89 29.71 -8.31
C ILE A 247 -19.45 30.80 -9.23
N LEU A 248 -20.78 30.91 -9.32
CA LEU A 248 -21.46 31.93 -10.13
C LEU A 248 -21.34 33.37 -9.57
N ARG A 249 -20.75 33.56 -8.37
CA ARG A 249 -20.54 34.90 -7.79
C ARG A 249 -19.29 35.56 -8.40
N PRO A 250 -19.40 36.80 -8.91
CA PRO A 250 -18.30 37.50 -9.58
C PRO A 250 -17.12 37.90 -8.66
N SER A 251 -17.28 37.85 -7.34
CA SER A 251 -16.25 38.24 -6.37
C SER A 251 -15.36 37.08 -5.90
N MET A 252 -15.21 36.01 -6.70
CA MET A 252 -14.55 34.77 -6.29
C MET A 252 -13.11 35.03 -5.80
N PRO A 253 -12.81 34.85 -4.50
CA PRO A 253 -11.45 34.95 -4.01
C PRO A 253 -10.71 33.67 -4.41
N ILE A 254 -10.09 33.70 -5.58
CA ILE A 254 -9.30 32.60 -6.12
C ILE A 254 -7.92 32.65 -5.45
N ASP A 255 -7.58 31.59 -4.72
CA ASP A 255 -6.29 31.39 -4.04
C ASP A 255 -5.83 29.95 -4.30
N PRO A 256 -5.24 29.69 -5.48
CA PRO A 256 -4.88 28.36 -5.90
C PRO A 256 -3.64 27.90 -5.13
N THR A 257 -3.76 26.80 -4.39
CA THR A 257 -2.64 26.28 -3.61
C THR A 257 -2.61 24.76 -3.62
N MET A 258 -1.41 24.20 -3.55
CA MET A 258 -1.20 22.78 -3.35
C MET A 258 -1.33 22.47 -1.86
N THR A 259 -2.00 21.38 -1.53
CA THR A 259 -2.29 21.03 -0.15
C THR A 259 -2.11 19.53 0.04
N ARG A 260 -1.37 19.14 1.08
CA ARG A 260 -1.19 17.76 1.48
C ARG A 260 -2.15 17.45 2.64
N VAL A 261 -2.83 16.31 2.52
CA VAL A 261 -3.75 15.80 3.55
C VAL A 261 -3.43 14.34 3.83
N ASN A 262 -3.10 14.03 5.09
CA ASN A 262 -2.96 12.65 5.56
C ASN A 262 -4.32 12.15 6.06
N THR A 263 -4.90 11.22 5.33
CA THR A 263 -6.16 10.57 5.64
C THR A 263 -5.92 9.35 6.53
N ARG A 264 -6.96 8.83 7.19
CA ARG A 264 -6.98 7.46 7.76
C ARG A 264 -7.87 6.54 6.94
N VAL A 265 -7.93 6.79 5.64
CA VAL A 265 -8.61 5.92 4.68
C VAL A 265 -7.54 5.03 4.06
N ARG A 266 -7.64 3.72 4.28
CA ARG A 266 -6.67 2.75 3.75
C ARG A 266 -6.72 2.70 2.22
N SER A 267 -5.64 2.23 1.60
CA SER A 267 -5.49 2.10 0.15
C SER A 267 -6.55 1.18 -0.48
N GLY A 268 -6.67 1.26 -1.81
CA GLY A 268 -7.67 0.52 -2.59
C GLY A 268 -8.97 1.32 -2.80
N LEU A 269 -10.11 0.61 -2.83
CA LEU A 269 -11.42 1.20 -3.13
C LEU A 269 -11.81 2.39 -2.24
N PRO A 270 -11.57 2.39 -0.90
CA PRO A 270 -11.91 3.53 -0.06
C PRO A 270 -11.14 4.80 -0.42
N LEU A 271 -9.82 4.69 -0.64
CA LEU A 271 -8.97 5.83 -1.02
C LEU A 271 -9.35 6.36 -2.40
N LEU A 272 -9.65 5.46 -3.35
CA LEU A 272 -10.13 5.83 -4.68
C LEU A 272 -11.47 6.59 -4.62
N ALA A 273 -12.41 6.09 -3.81
CA ALA A 273 -13.70 6.76 -3.61
C ALA A 273 -13.53 8.15 -3.00
N LEU A 274 -12.63 8.30 -2.02
CA LEU A 274 -12.31 9.59 -1.41
C LEU A 274 -11.68 10.57 -2.41
N ALA A 275 -10.64 10.14 -3.14
CA ALA A 275 -9.95 10.97 -4.14
C ALA A 275 -10.90 11.46 -5.24
N ASN A 276 -11.76 10.58 -5.75
CA ASN A 276 -12.76 10.96 -6.75
C ASN A 276 -13.82 11.89 -6.18
N SER A 277 -14.24 11.70 -4.93
CA SER A 277 -15.22 12.58 -4.27
C SER A 277 -14.66 13.98 -4.05
N ILE A 278 -13.39 14.09 -3.66
CA ILE A 278 -12.67 15.37 -3.56
C ILE A 278 -12.63 16.00 -4.96
N THR A 279 -12.15 15.30 -5.98
CA THR A 279 -12.09 15.85 -7.36
C THR A 279 -13.44 16.32 -7.91
N LEU A 280 -14.54 15.66 -7.53
CA LEU A 280 -15.89 16.09 -7.90
C LEU A 280 -16.42 17.27 -7.07
N THR A 281 -15.77 17.59 -5.95
CA THR A 281 -16.09 18.75 -5.12
C THR A 281 -15.55 20.00 -5.81
N PRO A 282 -16.41 20.94 -6.22
CA PRO A 282 -15.96 22.07 -7.01
C PRO A 282 -14.95 22.94 -6.25
N GLY A 283 -13.88 23.34 -6.94
CA GLY A 283 -12.77 24.08 -6.34
C GLY A 283 -11.67 23.20 -5.73
N THR A 284 -11.74 21.87 -5.90
CA THR A 284 -10.63 20.95 -5.56
C THR A 284 -10.34 19.96 -6.68
N LEU A 285 -9.10 19.47 -6.74
CA LEU A 285 -8.65 18.45 -7.69
C LEU A 285 -7.60 17.57 -7.00
N THR A 286 -7.82 16.26 -6.92
CA THR A 286 -6.80 15.35 -6.41
C THR A 286 -5.74 15.09 -7.48
N VAL A 287 -4.49 15.46 -7.19
CA VAL A 287 -3.33 15.28 -8.08
C VAL A 287 -2.70 13.91 -7.87
N ARG A 288 -2.59 13.47 -6.61
CA ARG A 288 -2.00 12.19 -6.23
C ARG A 288 -2.68 11.62 -5.00
N ALA A 289 -2.82 10.28 -4.95
CA ALA A 289 -3.41 9.57 -3.83
C ALA A 289 -2.68 8.24 -3.60
N ASN A 290 -1.79 8.19 -2.60
CA ASN A 290 -0.98 7.02 -2.26
C ASN A 290 -1.00 6.80 -0.75
N ASP A 291 -1.25 5.56 -0.29
CA ASP A 291 -1.15 5.14 1.12
C ASP A 291 -1.61 6.18 2.13
N GLN A 292 -2.89 6.54 1.99
CA GLN A 292 -3.62 7.50 2.82
C GLN A 292 -3.17 8.97 2.67
N ARG A 293 -2.15 9.28 1.87
CA ARG A 293 -1.67 10.63 1.60
C ARG A 293 -2.30 11.15 0.31
N LEU A 294 -2.95 12.30 0.40
CA LEU A 294 -3.56 12.99 -0.73
C LEU A 294 -2.81 14.29 -1.00
N LEU A 295 -2.41 14.48 -2.26
CA LEU A 295 -2.01 15.78 -2.78
C LEU A 295 -3.19 16.37 -3.55
N VAL A 296 -3.71 17.49 -3.05
CA VAL A 296 -4.92 18.13 -3.59
C VAL A 296 -4.58 19.55 -4.00
N HIS A 297 -4.96 19.92 -5.20
CA HIS A 297 -4.96 21.29 -5.65
C HIS A 297 -6.29 21.93 -5.26
N THR A 298 -6.25 23.02 -4.48
CA THR A 298 -7.43 23.78 -4.05
C THR A 298 -7.44 25.12 -4.76
N LEU A 299 -8.59 25.56 -5.27
CA LEU A 299 -8.73 26.80 -6.04
C LEU A 299 -9.18 27.98 -5.18
N ILE A 300 -9.89 27.71 -4.08
CA ILE A 300 -10.46 28.70 -3.18
C ILE A 300 -10.26 28.28 -1.71
N PRO A 301 -10.09 29.22 -0.76
CA PRO A 301 -9.86 28.89 0.65
C PRO A 301 -10.98 28.07 1.30
N SER A 302 -12.25 28.34 0.97
CA SER A 302 -13.37 27.60 1.56
C SER A 302 -13.35 26.12 1.19
N ALA A 303 -12.95 25.78 -0.04
CA ALA A 303 -12.85 24.39 -0.48
C ALA A 303 -11.67 23.67 0.21
N ARG A 304 -10.59 24.40 0.52
CA ARG A 304 -9.49 23.92 1.35
C ARG A 304 -9.94 23.68 2.80
N ASP A 305 -10.71 24.59 3.36
CA ASP A 305 -11.25 24.44 4.71
C ASP A 305 -12.21 23.26 4.83
N ASP A 306 -13.11 23.08 3.87
CA ASP A 306 -14.03 21.94 3.81
C ASP A 306 -13.28 20.60 3.69
N LEU A 307 -12.18 20.59 2.93
CA LEU A 307 -11.28 19.44 2.81
C LEU A 307 -10.63 19.11 4.16
N PHE A 308 -10.14 20.11 4.88
CA PHE A 308 -9.51 19.97 6.21
C PHE A 308 -10.49 19.50 7.28
N ASP A 309 -11.75 19.94 7.18
CA ASP A 309 -12.84 19.53 8.08
C ASP A 309 -13.27 18.07 7.85
N GLY A 310 -12.77 17.42 6.79
CA GLY A 310 -12.80 15.97 6.62
C GLY A 310 -14.19 15.35 6.50
N SER A 311 -15.19 16.12 6.07
CA SER A 311 -16.57 15.64 5.92
C SER A 311 -16.67 14.45 4.96
N LEU A 312 -15.98 14.54 3.82
CA LEU A 312 -15.86 13.48 2.82
C LEU A 312 -15.10 12.27 3.35
N GLU A 313 -13.99 12.49 4.05
CA GLU A 313 -13.23 11.42 4.70
C GLU A 313 -14.10 10.64 5.68
N ARG A 314 -14.85 11.35 6.53
CA ARG A 314 -15.79 10.75 7.49
C ARG A 314 -16.87 9.93 6.80
N ALA A 315 -17.44 10.45 5.71
CA ALA A 315 -18.47 9.75 4.94
C ALA A 315 -17.93 8.45 4.32
N VAL A 316 -16.75 8.48 3.71
CA VAL A 316 -16.10 7.28 3.16
C VAL A 316 -15.81 6.27 4.27
N ARG A 317 -15.22 6.70 5.40
CA ARG A 317 -14.98 5.80 6.53
C ARG A 317 -16.28 5.18 7.07
N PHE A 318 -17.37 5.94 7.12
CA PHE A 318 -18.67 5.39 7.51
C PHE A 318 -19.17 4.29 6.57
N VAL A 319 -19.03 4.48 5.26
CA VAL A 319 -19.46 3.50 4.25
C VAL A 319 -18.66 2.19 4.35
N PHE A 320 -17.33 2.29 4.46
CA PHE A 320 -16.45 1.13 4.43
C PHE A 320 -16.20 0.49 5.80
N HIS A 321 -16.19 1.27 6.88
CA HIS A 321 -15.82 0.83 8.24
C HIS A 321 -16.93 1.05 9.30
N GLY A 322 -18.09 1.59 8.92
CA GLY A 322 -19.22 1.79 9.83
C GLY A 322 -19.02 2.94 10.82
N ARG A 323 -19.83 2.95 11.89
CA ARG A 323 -19.86 4.07 12.86
C ARG A 323 -18.55 4.28 13.60
N GLU A 324 -17.80 3.21 13.88
CA GLU A 324 -16.49 3.29 14.55
C GLU A 324 -15.47 4.06 13.71
N GLY A 325 -15.46 3.88 12.39
CA GLY A 325 -14.59 4.63 11.49
C GLY A 325 -14.97 6.12 11.36
N ALA A 326 -16.24 6.48 11.55
CA ALA A 326 -16.71 7.86 11.45
C ALA A 326 -16.35 8.73 12.67
N ASN A 327 -16.06 8.11 13.82
CA ASN A 327 -15.71 8.80 15.07
C ASN A 327 -14.24 9.24 15.15
N ILE A 328 -13.42 8.85 14.18
CA ILE A 328 -12.03 9.29 14.12
C ILE A 328 -12.02 10.81 13.86
N PRO A 329 -11.19 11.60 14.58
CA PRO A 329 -11.07 13.05 14.39
C PRO A 329 -10.79 13.43 12.94
N THR A 330 -11.11 14.65 12.55
CA THR A 330 -10.90 15.23 11.20
C THR A 330 -9.41 15.41 10.87
N PRO A 331 -9.01 15.56 9.59
CA PRO A 331 -7.63 15.89 9.24
C PRO A 331 -7.09 17.11 10.01
N ARG A 332 -7.89 18.18 10.10
CA ARG A 332 -7.54 19.39 10.84
C ARG A 332 -7.26 19.13 12.31
N GLU A 333 -8.14 18.38 12.99
CA GLU A 333 -7.98 18.03 14.41
C GLU A 333 -6.77 17.13 14.69
N ARG A 334 -6.34 16.36 13.69
CA ARG A 334 -5.18 15.47 13.80
C ARG A 334 -3.84 16.17 13.51
N GLY A 335 -3.86 17.40 13.00
CA GLY A 335 -2.66 18.06 12.48
C GLY A 335 -2.15 17.46 11.17
N ASP A 336 -3.04 16.78 10.42
CA ASP A 336 -2.71 16.00 9.23
C ASP A 336 -2.83 16.81 7.92
N THR A 337 -2.70 18.14 8.00
CA THR A 337 -2.97 19.08 6.89
C THR A 337 -1.82 20.07 6.72
N GLU A 338 -1.33 20.21 5.49
CA GLU A 338 -0.19 21.06 5.16
C GLU A 338 -0.47 21.83 3.86
N ILE A 339 -0.19 23.13 3.83
CA ILE A 339 -0.30 23.98 2.64
C ILE A 339 1.10 24.09 2.01
N LEU A 340 1.23 23.72 0.74
CA LEU A 340 2.50 23.70 0.02
C LEU A 340 2.65 24.97 -0.82
N GLY A 341 3.71 25.73 -0.57
CA GLY A 341 4.08 26.91 -1.36
C GLY A 341 3.39 28.21 -0.97
N GLY A 342 2.85 28.32 0.25
CA GLY A 342 2.50 29.62 0.85
C GLY A 342 3.76 30.34 1.35
N GLU A 343 3.82 31.66 1.18
CA GLU A 343 4.85 32.50 1.80
C GLU A 343 4.75 32.43 3.33
N ASP A 344 5.62 31.64 3.95
CA ASP A 344 6.10 31.76 5.34
C ASP A 344 7.54 31.20 5.32
N GLY A 345 8.62 31.96 5.54
CA GLY A 345 8.72 33.29 6.15
C GLY A 345 8.83 33.18 7.66
#